data_AF-A0A957DSV7-F1
#
_entry.id   AF-A0A957DSV7-F1
#
_cell.length_a   1.000
_cell.length_b   1.000
_cell.length_c   1.000
_cell.angle_alpha   90.00
_cell.angle_beta   90.00
_cell.angle_gamma   90.00
#
_symmetry.space_group_name_H-M   'P 1'
#
loop_
_entity.id
_entity.type
_entity.pdbx_description
1 polymer ?
#
loop_
_entity_poly.entity_id
_entity_poly.type
_entity_poly.pdbx_seq_one_letter_code
_entity_poly.pdbx_strand_id
1 'polypeptide(L)'
;MPAPDFRQEAENLYDYMVAMRRDLHRYPELGFQETRTAGLIAGRLRELGLEVQTGVGQTGVVGLLEGANPGPTVLLRFDMDALPITEANETDYASQHPG
;
A
#
# COMPACT_ATOMS: atom_id res chain seq x y z
N MET A 1 -26.43 15.05 6.95
CA MET A 1 -26.03 13.94 6.06
C MET A 1 -26.05 12.67 6.90
N PRO A 2 -26.51 11.52 6.38
CA PRO A 2 -26.36 10.26 7.10
C PRO A 2 -24.89 9.99 7.39
N ALA A 3 -24.60 9.27 8.48
CA ALA A 3 -23.22 8.85 8.77
C ALA A 3 -22.69 8.00 7.60
N PRO A 4 -21.40 8.14 7.24
CA PRO A 4 -20.82 7.34 6.17
C PRO A 4 -20.90 5.84 6.51
N ASP A 5 -21.22 5.04 5.50
CA ASP A 5 -21.14 3.59 5.57
C ASP A 5 -19.77 3.14 5.03
N PHE A 6 -18.78 3.13 5.93
CA PHE A 6 -17.41 2.78 5.56
C PHE A 6 -17.29 1.35 5.01
N ARG A 7 -18.20 0.43 5.33
CA ARG A 7 -18.19 -0.91 4.73
C ARG A 7 -18.57 -0.82 3.26
N GLN A 8 -19.68 -0.17 2.95
CA GLN A 8 -20.11 -0.02 1.56
C GLN A 8 -19.09 0.75 0.72
N GLU A 9 -18.50 1.81 1.28
CA GLU A 9 -17.43 2.55 0.62
C GLU A 9 -16.19 1.69 0.34
N ALA A 10 -15.79 0.85 1.29
CA ALA A 10 -14.69 -0.10 1.09
C ALA A 10 -15.01 -1.17 0.04
N GLU A 11 -16.25 -1.67 0.01
CA GLU A 11 -16.70 -2.62 -1.02
C GLU A 11 -16.65 -2.01 -2.42
N ASN A 12 -16.95 -0.71 -2.56
CA ASN A 12 -16.85 -0.01 -3.83
C ASN A 12 -15.40 0.11 -4.34
N LEU A 13 -14.39 -0.09 -3.48
CA LEU A 13 -12.97 -0.09 -3.85
C LEU A 13 -12.45 -1.47 -4.22
N TYR A 14 -13.28 -2.52 -4.21
CA TYR A 14 -12.84 -3.91 -4.36
C TYR A 14 -12.01 -4.15 -5.62
N ASP A 15 -12.50 -3.73 -6.79
CA ASP A 15 -11.80 -3.95 -8.07
C ASP A 15 -10.45 -3.22 -8.12
N TYR A 16 -10.40 -2.00 -7.57
CA TYR A 16 -9.16 -1.25 -7.43
C TYR A 16 -8.17 -1.96 -6.50
N MET A 17 -8.62 -2.45 -5.34
CA MET A 17 -7.78 -3.18 -4.39
C MET A 17 -7.24 -4.48 -5.00
N VAL A 18 -8.06 -5.23 -5.74
CA VAL A 18 -7.64 -6.45 -6.46
C VAL A 18 -6.60 -6.09 -7.52
N ALA A 19 -6.82 -5.05 -8.32
CA ALA A 19 -5.87 -4.61 -9.33
C ALA A 19 -4.52 -4.22 -8.72
N MET A 20 -4.54 -3.41 -7.66
CA MET A 20 -3.33 -2.99 -6.95
C MET A 20 -2.59 -4.17 -6.33
N ARG A 21 -3.29 -5.07 -5.64
CA ARG A 21 -2.68 -6.26 -5.04
C ARG A 21 -2.02 -7.13 -6.11
N ARG A 22 -2.69 -7.36 -7.25
CA ARG A 22 -2.12 -8.17 -8.35
C ARG A 22 -0.94 -7.49 -9.03
N ASP A 23 -0.93 -6.17 -9.11
CA ASP A 23 0.22 -5.41 -9.60
C ASP A 23 1.43 -5.54 -8.66
N LEU A 24 1.24 -5.34 -7.35
CA LEU A 24 2.30 -5.54 -6.36
C LEU A 24 2.82 -6.99 -6.35
N HIS A 25 1.92 -7.97 -6.42
CA HIS A 25 2.28 -9.41 -6.47
C HIS A 25 3.14 -9.76 -7.70
N ARG A 26 2.87 -9.15 -8.86
CA ARG A 26 3.64 -9.41 -10.09
C ARG A 26 5.07 -8.89 -10.06
N TYR A 27 5.36 -7.90 -9.21
CA TYR A 27 6.67 -7.26 -9.15
C TYR A 27 7.19 -7.20 -7.70
N PRO A 28 7.48 -8.37 -7.10
CA PRO A 28 7.92 -8.47 -5.70
C PRO A 28 9.30 -7.85 -5.51
N GLU A 29 9.51 -7.10 -4.43
CA GLU A 29 10.80 -6.51 -4.10
C GLU A 29 11.24 -6.92 -2.69
N LEU A 30 12.52 -7.25 -2.54
CA LEU A 30 13.10 -7.66 -1.27
C LEU A 30 13.14 -6.50 -0.25
N GLY A 31 13.25 -6.86 1.03
CA GLY A 31 13.45 -5.90 2.10
C GLY A 31 14.66 -4.99 1.86
N PHE A 32 14.45 -3.69 2.07
CA PHE A 32 15.38 -2.59 1.79
C PHE A 32 15.69 -2.35 0.30
N GLN A 33 14.99 -2.99 -0.64
CA GLN A 33 15.11 -2.80 -2.10
C GLN A 33 13.80 -2.48 -2.83
N GLU A 34 12.69 -2.42 -2.10
CA GLU A 34 11.29 -2.14 -2.43
C GLU A 34 10.99 -0.70 -2.88
N THR A 35 11.80 -0.22 -3.83
CA THR A 35 11.77 1.15 -4.36
C THR A 35 10.50 1.44 -5.15
N ARG A 36 10.07 0.51 -6.02
CA ARG A 36 8.85 0.66 -6.83
C ARG A 36 7.62 0.64 -5.93
N THR A 37 7.57 -0.31 -5.01
CA THR A 37 6.47 -0.51 -4.06
C THR A 37 6.31 0.71 -3.15
N ALA A 38 7.40 1.20 -2.56
CA ALA A 38 7.39 2.45 -1.80
C ALA A 38 6.92 3.65 -2.63
N GLY A 39 7.36 3.73 -3.90
CA GLY A 39 6.94 4.78 -4.83
C GLY A 39 5.44 4.79 -5.11
N LEU A 40 4.85 3.61 -5.37
CA LEU A 40 3.41 3.45 -5.60
C LEU A 40 2.59 3.85 -4.38
N ILE A 41 2.99 3.39 -3.19
CA ILE A 41 2.31 3.71 -1.93
C ILE A 41 2.40 5.22 -1.65
N ALA A 42 3.59 5.82 -1.78
CA ALA A 42 3.78 7.24 -1.57
C ALA A 42 2.95 8.09 -2.55
N GLY A 43 2.88 7.68 -3.83
CA GLY A 43 2.02 8.31 -4.83
C GLY A 43 0.56 8.29 -4.42
N ARG A 44 0.03 7.11 -4.07
CA ARG A 44 -1.38 6.96 -3.69
C ARG A 44 -1.76 7.72 -2.43
N LEU A 45 -0.89 7.75 -1.42
CA LEU A 45 -1.12 8.54 -0.21
C LEU A 45 -1.16 10.05 -0.51
N ARG A 46 -0.30 10.55 -1.39
CA ARG A 46 -0.35 11.96 -1.84
C ARG A 46 -1.62 12.27 -2.62
N GLU A 47 -2.07 11.36 -3.50
CA GLU A 47 -3.33 11.50 -4.24
C GLU A 47 -4.57 11.51 -3.32
N LEU A 48 -4.48 10.87 -2.15
CA LEU A 48 -5.50 10.93 -1.10
C LEU A 48 -5.41 12.20 -0.24
N GLY A 49 -4.41 13.06 -0.46
CA GLY A 49 -4.24 14.32 0.25
C GLY A 49 -3.49 14.21 1.58
N LEU A 50 -2.77 13.12 1.84
CA LEU A 50 -1.95 12.98 3.05
C LEU A 50 -0.62 13.73 2.90
N GLU A 51 -0.07 14.15 4.04
CA GLU A 51 1.33 14.56 4.14
C GLU A 51 2.22 13.32 4.13
N VAL A 52 3.10 13.20 3.12
CA VAL A 52 3.86 11.96 2.89
C VAL A 52 5.36 12.19 3.06
N GLN A 53 5.95 11.45 3.98
CA GLN A 53 7.40 11.32 4.15
C GLN A 53 7.88 9.98 3.59
N THR A 54 8.88 10.03 2.71
CA THR A 54 9.54 8.85 2.12
C THR A 54 10.98 8.73 2.61
N GLY A 55 11.59 7.55 2.43
CA GLY A 55 12.99 7.34 2.80
C GLY A 55 13.21 7.04 4.29
N VAL A 56 12.13 6.72 5.02
CA VAL A 56 12.21 6.36 6.44
C VAL A 56 12.78 4.94 6.54
N GLY A 57 14.01 4.80 7.03
CA GLY A 57 14.66 3.49 7.04
C GLY A 57 14.90 2.93 5.63
N GLN A 58 15.35 3.80 4.69
CA GLN A 58 15.59 3.55 3.26
C GLN A 58 14.34 3.62 2.38
N THR A 59 13.34 2.78 2.62
CA THR A 59 12.18 2.64 1.71
C THR A 59 10.84 2.81 2.41
N GLY A 60 10.83 2.95 3.73
CA GLY A 60 9.62 3.22 4.49
C GLY A 60 8.93 4.51 4.06
N VAL A 61 7.59 4.45 4.09
CA VAL A 61 6.68 5.54 3.76
C VAL A 61 5.78 5.80 4.97
N VAL A 62 5.70 7.06 5.39
CA VAL A 62 4.80 7.51 6.45
C VAL A 62 3.83 8.53 5.85
N GLY A 63 2.53 8.26 5.99
CA GLY A 63 1.46 9.19 5.63
C GLY A 63 0.77 9.73 6.88
N LEU A 64 0.69 11.04 7.02
CA LEU A 64 -0.06 11.72 8.08
C LEU A 64 -1.37 12.27 7.51
N LEU A 65 -2.47 11.88 8.13
CA LEU A 65 -3.80 12.47 7.91
C LEU A 65 -4.13 13.32 9.14
N GLU A 66 -4.01 14.64 9.02
CA GLU A 66 -4.40 15.56 10.09
C GLU A 66 -5.93 15.69 10.13
N GLY A 67 -6.51 15.42 11.31
CA GLY A 67 -7.94 15.55 11.52
C GLY A 67 -8.38 17.01 11.61
N ALA A 68 -9.65 17.29 11.31
CA ALA A 68 -10.19 18.65 11.40
C ALA A 68 -10.33 19.20 12.84
N ASN A 69 -10.22 18.33 13.86
CA ASN A 69 -10.41 18.68 15.26
C ASN A 69 -9.30 18.07 16.12
N PRO A 70 -8.94 18.70 17.26
CA PRO A 70 -8.02 18.11 18.22
C PRO A 70 -8.54 16.76 18.73
N GLY A 71 -7.64 15.79 18.88
CA GLY A 71 -8.01 14.45 19.31
C GLY A 71 -6.82 13.50 19.47
N PRO A 72 -7.08 12.24 19.85
CA PRO A 72 -6.04 11.22 19.94
C PRO A 72 -5.49 10.84 18.56
N THR A 73 -4.21 10.48 18.51
CA THR A 73 -3.55 9.95 17.31
C THR A 73 -3.63 8.43 17.27
N VAL A 74 -3.88 7.86 16.09
CA VAL A 74 -3.87 6.41 15.84
C VAL A 74 -2.85 6.09 14.75
N LEU A 75 -2.06 5.03 14.95
CA LEU A 75 -1.10 4.53 13.95
C LEU A 75 -1.59 3.21 13.36
N LEU A 76 -1.58 3.13 12.02
CA LEU A 76 -1.76 1.90 11.26
C LEU A 76 -0.43 1.55 10.59
N ARG A 77 0.02 0.29 10.72
CA ARG A 77 1.30 -0.19 10.17
C ARG A 77 1.06 -1.39 9.26
N PHE A 78 1.69 -1.35 8.09
CA PHE A 78 1.69 -2.40 7.08
C PHE A 78 3.12 -2.62 6.59
N ASP A 79 3.50 -3.87 6.33
CA ASP A 79 4.72 -4.25 5.60
C ASP A 79 4.43 -4.44 4.11
N MET A 80 5.50 -4.46 3.31
CA MET A 80 5.39 -4.47 1.85
C MET A 80 6.52 -5.23 1.15
N ASP A 81 7.50 -5.76 1.88
CA ASP A 81 8.60 -6.53 1.32
C ASP A 81 8.17 -7.96 0.95
N ALA A 82 8.80 -8.48 -0.10
CA ALA A 82 8.66 -9.85 -0.55
C ALA A 82 9.74 -10.77 0.06
N LEU A 83 9.75 -12.03 -0.35
CA LEU A 83 10.62 -13.08 0.18
C LEU A 83 11.41 -13.73 -0.96
N PRO A 84 12.71 -14.06 -0.77
CA PRO A 84 13.55 -14.63 -1.83
C PRO A 84 13.19 -16.10 -2.14
N ILE A 85 12.00 -16.33 -2.68
CA ILE A 85 11.44 -17.61 -3.05
C ILE A 85 10.99 -17.58 -4.51
N THR A 86 11.07 -18.72 -5.18
CA THR A 86 10.45 -18.88 -6.50
C THR A 86 8.98 -19.20 -6.30
N GLU A 87 8.10 -18.35 -6.80
CA GLU A 87 6.66 -18.60 -6.77
C GLU A 87 6.31 -19.87 -7.57
N ALA A 88 5.53 -20.76 -6.95
CA ALA A 88 5.07 -22.02 -7.57
C ALA A 88 3.62 -21.93 -8.08
N ASN A 89 2.94 -20.79 -7.90
CA ASN A 89 1.56 -20.61 -8.33
C ASN A 89 1.48 -20.39 -9.84
N GLU A 90 0.40 -20.87 -10.45
CA GLU A 90 0.13 -20.74 -11.90
C GLU A 90 -0.98 -19.71 -12.20
N THR A 91 -1.06 -18.64 -11.41
CA THR A 91 -2.08 -17.59 -11.56
C THR A 91 -1.66 -16.52 -12.59
N ASP A 92 -2.63 -15.80 -13.16
CA ASP A 92 -2.41 -14.70 -14.13
C ASP A 92 -1.70 -13.46 -13.54
N TYR A 93 -1.49 -13.44 -12.22
CA TYR A 93 -0.75 -12.41 -11.49
C TYR A 93 0.49 -12.96 -10.78
N ALA A 94 0.97 -14.15 -11.15
CA ALA A 94 2.23 -14.67 -10.60
C ALA A 94 3.40 -13.70 -10.85
N SER A 95 4.39 -13.75 -9.95
CA SER A 95 5.60 -12.93 -9.96
C SER A 95 6.31 -13.04 -11.30
N GLN A 96 6.68 -11.91 -11.90
CA GLN A 96 7.39 -11.85 -13.18
C GLN A 96 8.91 -11.97 -13.02
N HIS A 97 9.41 -11.81 -11.80
CA HIS A 97 10.81 -11.99 -11.45
C HIS A 97 10.92 -12.57 -10.03
N PRO A 98 12.06 -13.19 -9.68
CA PRO A 98 12.35 -13.53 -8.29
C PRO A 98 12.31 -12.28 -7.42
N GLY A 99 11.84 -12.43 -6.19
CA GLY A 99 11.76 -11.36 -5.21
C GLY A 99 11.13 -11.86 -3.94
#